data_AF-A0A3A5V7B5-F1
#
_entry.id   AF-A0A3A5V7B5-F1
#
_cell.length_a   1.000
_cell.length_b   1.000
_cell.length_c   1.000
_cell.angle_alpha   90.00
_cell.angle_beta   90.00
_cell.angle_gamma   90.00
#
_symmetry.space_group_name_H-M   'P 1'
#
loop_
_entity.id
_entity.type
_entity.pdbx_description
1 polymer ?
#
loop_
_entity_poly.entity_id
_entity_poly.type
_entity_poly.pdbx_seq_one_letter_code
_entity_poly.pdbx_strand_id
1 'polypeptide(L)'
;MIMDWDQILSESGLSNREISVIHTLSGKKSMRASQVAKELGTTRLEAYKSLEELQGLGLVSVIADRPMKFSCPRIDKAVEHLIEIRKGQLMRIERGYDEIQSGVEKSNYEYEEVEDDDSPKFTILKERVRILNRLEKMAENSNEDLVIIVGRFGILPLFRSGTITSINEASKRGVRIRILAQLDKRTIRFYRDIHESIEVRHSDDLDAQGAVRDQNEVIQYLSSDENPVGKGKNDAALVIESSQFAENQRNLIEAIWEESLPFETASNRFTEEKITDPLKLTLNEGSFLEKIRDVLMIEAEIPEDDTPFNINSFLASGLEISDARKKLNQGGIGSLEAFGIDLASLMRQVGNRVGEELAFSLRGIDQEIEFLNEMMDWWEHAGLGTLSYELEPEFHINVQFTELPEGEGLPIWALDDGIIEGALKARYPEGGDVAVHREVISKDPEALHKYNLIMA
;
A
#
# COMPACT_ATOMS: atom_id res chain seq x y z
N MET A 1 13.23 -24.00 5.51
CA MET A 1 12.32 -24.87 6.28
C MET A 1 12.38 -26.25 5.64
N ILE A 2 12.64 -27.32 6.39
CA ILE A 2 12.71 -28.68 5.84
C ILE A 2 11.27 -29.09 5.49
N MET A 3 10.99 -29.43 4.23
CA MET A 3 9.67 -29.92 3.81
C MET A 3 9.33 -31.21 4.55
N ASP A 4 8.09 -31.30 5.04
CA ASP A 4 7.56 -32.51 5.67
C ASP A 4 7.15 -33.55 4.63
N TRP A 5 7.18 -34.84 4.98
CA TRP A 5 6.88 -35.95 4.07
C TRP A 5 5.46 -35.86 3.50
N ASP A 6 4.49 -35.41 4.29
CA ASP A 6 3.10 -35.24 3.86
C ASP A 6 2.96 -34.18 2.78
N GLN A 7 3.74 -33.11 2.90
CA GLN A 7 3.77 -32.05 1.93
C GLN A 7 4.32 -32.54 0.59
N ILE A 8 5.41 -33.32 0.62
CA ILE A 8 6.00 -33.90 -0.59
C ILE A 8 5.04 -34.89 -1.27
N LEU A 9 4.40 -35.77 -0.50
CA LEU A 9 3.44 -36.75 -1.04
C LEU A 9 2.22 -36.05 -1.65
N SER A 10 1.69 -35.01 -0.99
CA SER A 10 0.57 -34.23 -1.50
C SER A 10 0.91 -33.45 -2.77
N GLU A 11 2.05 -32.76 -2.80
CA GLU A 11 2.54 -32.03 -3.98
C GLU A 11 2.86 -32.96 -5.16
N SER A 12 3.22 -34.21 -4.87
CA SER A 12 3.43 -35.27 -5.86
C SER A 12 2.12 -35.89 -6.39
N GLY A 13 0.96 -35.38 -5.98
CA GLY A 13 -0.35 -35.72 -6.54
C GLY A 13 -1.08 -36.87 -5.83
N LEU A 14 -0.72 -37.19 -4.58
CA LEU A 14 -1.49 -38.13 -3.76
C LEU A 14 -2.59 -37.41 -2.99
N SER A 15 -3.74 -38.06 -2.86
CA SER A 15 -4.84 -37.63 -2.00
C SER A 15 -4.52 -37.87 -0.51
N ASN A 16 -5.18 -37.12 0.38
CA ASN A 16 -5.02 -37.28 1.82
C ASN A 16 -5.33 -38.72 2.30
N ARG A 17 -6.22 -39.43 1.60
CA ARG A 17 -6.57 -40.81 1.93
C ARG A 17 -5.41 -41.76 1.62
N GLU A 18 -4.80 -41.60 0.44
CA GLU A 18 -3.64 -42.39 0.03
C GLU A 18 -2.43 -42.12 0.92
N ILE A 19 -2.18 -40.85 1.30
CA ILE A 19 -1.13 -40.48 2.25
C ILE A 19 -1.33 -41.18 3.60
N SER A 20 -2.58 -41.21 4.09
CA SER A 20 -2.92 -41.89 5.34
C SER A 20 -2.69 -43.41 5.25
N VAL A 21 -3.00 -44.03 4.11
CA VAL A 21 -2.71 -45.45 3.85
C VAL A 21 -1.20 -45.72 3.83
N ILE A 22 -0.41 -44.84 3.20
CA ILE A 22 1.05 -44.93 3.19
C ILE A 22 1.59 -44.87 4.62
N HIS A 23 1.16 -43.93 5.45
CA HIS A 23 1.56 -43.88 6.86
C HIS A 23 1.20 -45.14 7.64
N THR A 24 0.00 -45.65 7.41
CA THR A 24 -0.52 -46.85 8.08
C THR A 24 0.29 -48.10 7.74
N LEU A 25 0.75 -48.22 6.49
CA LEU A 25 1.53 -49.36 6.00
C LEU A 25 3.05 -49.18 6.16
N SER A 26 3.54 -47.94 6.13
CA SER A 26 4.95 -47.59 6.23
C SER A 26 5.52 -48.11 7.55
N GLY A 27 6.58 -48.90 7.46
CA GLY A 27 7.24 -49.50 8.62
C GLY A 27 6.60 -50.79 9.14
N LYS A 28 5.50 -51.27 8.54
CA LYS A 28 4.91 -52.59 8.86
C LYS A 28 5.24 -53.61 7.78
N LYS A 29 5.38 -54.88 8.17
CA LYS A 29 5.73 -55.97 7.24
C LYS A 29 4.66 -56.19 6.16
N SER A 30 3.40 -56.28 6.56
CA SER A 30 2.25 -56.42 5.65
C SER A 30 0.93 -56.35 6.44
N MET A 31 -0.14 -55.80 5.87
CA MET A 31 -1.46 -55.73 6.49
C MET A 31 -2.57 -56.18 5.53
N ARG A 32 -3.67 -56.72 6.08
CA ARG A 32 -4.90 -56.97 5.30
C ARG A 32 -5.66 -55.66 5.11
N ALA A 33 -6.40 -55.52 4.01
CA ALA A 33 -7.23 -54.33 3.76
C ALA A 33 -8.23 -54.04 4.90
N SER A 34 -8.75 -55.08 5.55
CA SER A 34 -9.64 -54.93 6.71
C SER A 34 -8.94 -54.35 7.95
N GLN A 35 -7.63 -54.55 8.09
CA GLN A 35 -6.84 -53.97 9.17
C GLN A 35 -6.51 -52.51 8.87
N VAL A 36 -6.17 -52.21 7.61
CA VAL A 36 -5.95 -50.84 7.13
C VAL A 36 -7.22 -49.99 7.31
N ALA A 37 -8.38 -50.51 6.92
CA ALA A 37 -9.67 -49.82 7.12
C ALA A 37 -9.95 -49.54 8.61
N LYS A 38 -9.64 -50.51 9.48
CA LYS A 38 -9.84 -50.37 10.93
C LYS A 38 -8.94 -49.30 11.55
N GLU A 39 -7.66 -49.24 11.17
CA GLU A 39 -6.73 -48.23 11.67
C GLU A 39 -7.07 -46.82 11.16
N LEU A 40 -7.52 -46.72 9.91
CA LEU A 40 -7.89 -45.43 9.31
C LEU A 40 -9.28 -44.94 9.70
N GLY A 41 -10.08 -45.75 10.41
CA GLY A 41 -11.48 -45.42 10.72
C GLY A 41 -12.36 -45.28 9.46
N THR A 42 -12.02 -45.99 8.37
CA THR A 42 -12.72 -45.92 7.08
C THR A 42 -13.45 -47.21 6.76
N THR A 43 -14.26 -47.20 5.69
CA THR A 43 -14.92 -48.42 5.23
C THR A 43 -13.93 -49.37 4.54
N ARG A 44 -14.22 -50.68 4.56
CA ARG A 44 -13.39 -51.66 3.83
C ARG A 44 -13.28 -51.35 2.34
N LEU A 45 -14.37 -50.87 1.73
CA LEU A 45 -14.44 -50.56 0.30
C LEU A 45 -13.48 -49.40 -0.05
N GLU A 46 -13.45 -48.35 0.76
CA GLU A 46 -12.56 -47.19 0.56
C GLU A 46 -11.08 -47.55 0.75
N ALA A 47 -10.78 -48.40 1.75
CA ALA A 47 -9.42 -48.91 1.94
C ALA A 47 -8.96 -49.74 0.74
N TYR A 48 -9.82 -50.61 0.19
CA TYR A 48 -9.49 -51.35 -1.03
C TYR A 48 -9.22 -50.44 -2.22
N LYS A 49 -10.07 -49.43 -2.44
CA LYS A 49 -9.90 -48.47 -3.53
C LYS A 49 -8.55 -47.74 -3.44
N SER A 50 -8.21 -47.22 -2.27
CA SER A 50 -6.95 -46.51 -2.04
C SER A 50 -5.73 -47.43 -2.21
N LEU A 51 -5.83 -48.70 -1.77
CA LEU A 51 -4.77 -49.69 -1.93
C LEU A 51 -4.58 -50.10 -3.40
N GLU A 52 -5.66 -50.18 -4.17
CA GLU A 52 -5.63 -50.49 -5.60
C GLU A 52 -5.02 -49.33 -6.41
N GLU A 53 -5.38 -48.08 -6.09
CA GLU A 53 -4.79 -46.88 -6.68
C GLU A 53 -3.28 -46.79 -6.38
N LEU A 54 -2.88 -46.98 -5.12
CA LEU A 54 -1.47 -47.01 -4.72
C LEU A 54 -0.69 -48.19 -5.31
N GLN A 55 -1.35 -49.33 -5.53
CA GLN A 55 -0.76 -50.47 -6.24
C GLN A 55 -0.58 -50.17 -7.73
N GLY A 56 -1.55 -49.52 -8.37
CA GLY A 56 -1.46 -49.09 -9.75
C GLY A 56 -0.30 -48.10 -9.99
N LEU A 57 -0.02 -47.26 -8.99
CA LEU A 57 1.16 -46.39 -8.98
C LEU A 57 2.47 -47.12 -8.67
N GLY A 58 2.43 -48.36 -8.16
CA GLY A 58 3.62 -49.12 -7.78
C GLY A 58 4.19 -48.75 -6.40
N LEU A 59 3.47 -47.98 -5.58
CA LEU A 59 3.89 -47.61 -4.22
C LEU A 59 3.57 -48.71 -3.20
N VAL A 60 2.50 -49.48 -3.44
CA VAL A 60 2.07 -50.58 -2.58
C VAL A 60 2.20 -51.91 -3.34
N SER A 61 2.79 -52.91 -2.69
CA SER A 61 2.90 -54.27 -3.21
C SER A 61 1.87 -55.19 -2.58
N VAL A 62 1.39 -56.15 -3.36
CA VAL A 62 0.43 -57.18 -2.93
C VAL A 62 1.12 -58.52 -2.77
N ILE A 63 0.93 -59.13 -1.61
CA ILE A 63 1.34 -60.50 -1.31
C ILE A 63 0.11 -61.38 -1.49
N ALA A 64 0.19 -62.32 -2.45
CA ALA A 64 -0.85 -63.29 -2.76
C ALA A 64 -1.03 -64.32 -1.63
N ASP A 65 -1.62 -63.87 -0.52
CA ASP A 65 -2.02 -64.67 0.64
C ASP A 65 -3.56 -64.77 0.69
N ARG A 66 -4.11 -65.69 1.49
CA ARG A 66 -5.56 -65.81 1.73
C ARG A 66 -5.89 -65.49 3.18
N PRO A 67 -6.42 -64.30 3.49
CA PRO A 67 -6.73 -63.17 2.60
C PRO A 67 -5.49 -62.33 2.22
N MET A 68 -5.61 -61.57 1.13
CA MET A 68 -4.54 -60.76 0.54
C MET A 68 -3.94 -59.78 1.56
N LYS A 69 -2.63 -59.57 1.45
CA LYS A 69 -1.89 -58.63 2.29
C LYS A 69 -1.17 -57.60 1.42
N PHE A 70 -1.08 -56.39 1.93
CA PHE A 70 -0.47 -55.25 1.28
C PHE A 70 0.75 -54.81 2.09
N SER A 71 1.81 -54.41 1.41
CA SER A 71 3.02 -53.87 2.04
C SER A 71 3.46 -52.60 1.32
N CYS A 72 3.91 -51.62 2.09
CA CYS A 72 4.52 -50.40 1.58
C CYS A 72 5.97 -50.35 2.06
N PRO A 73 6.93 -49.91 1.22
CA PRO A 73 8.25 -49.51 1.69
C PRO A 73 8.14 -48.45 2.81
N ARG A 74 9.25 -48.21 3.51
CA ARG A 74 9.33 -47.07 4.42
C ARG A 74 9.04 -45.77 3.67
N ILE A 75 8.48 -44.79 4.38
CA ILE A 75 8.03 -43.52 3.79
C ILE A 75 9.13 -42.82 2.97
N ASP A 76 10.39 -42.87 3.42
CA ASP A 76 11.53 -42.30 2.69
C ASP A 76 11.73 -42.95 1.31
N LYS A 77 11.58 -44.28 1.23
CA LYS A 77 11.69 -45.03 -0.02
C LYS A 77 10.44 -44.94 -0.89
N ALA A 78 9.26 -44.84 -0.28
CA ALA A 78 8.02 -44.60 -1.02
C ALA A 78 8.05 -43.24 -1.72
N VAL A 79 8.56 -42.21 -1.04
CA VAL A 79 8.74 -40.87 -1.61
C VAL A 79 9.79 -40.87 -2.72
N GLU A 80 10.95 -41.49 -2.50
CA GLU A 80 11.99 -41.63 -3.53
C GLU A 80 11.44 -42.29 -4.81
N HIS A 81 10.68 -43.39 -4.65
CA HIS A 81 10.07 -44.09 -5.77
C HIS A 81 9.00 -43.25 -6.48
N LEU A 82 8.17 -42.52 -5.73
CA LEU A 82 7.18 -41.61 -6.31
C LEU A 82 7.84 -40.51 -7.15
N ILE A 83 8.91 -39.91 -6.64
CA ILE A 83 9.67 -38.89 -7.38
C ILE A 83 10.20 -39.46 -8.70
N GLU A 84 10.71 -40.69 -8.69
CA GLU A 84 11.23 -41.35 -9.90
C GLU A 84 10.13 -41.64 -10.93
N ILE A 85 8.95 -42.09 -10.47
CA ILE A 85 7.77 -42.26 -11.33
C ILE A 85 7.36 -40.93 -11.96
N ARG A 86 7.33 -39.84 -11.19
CA ARG A 86 6.97 -38.50 -11.69
C ARG A 86 8.00 -37.96 -12.69
N LYS A 87 9.30 -38.12 -12.43
CA LYS A 87 10.36 -37.78 -13.39
C LYS A 87 10.20 -38.54 -14.69
N GLY A 88 9.91 -39.84 -14.64
CA GLY A 88 9.67 -40.64 -15.83
C GLY A 88 8.40 -40.23 -16.61
N GLN A 89 7.35 -39.80 -15.91
CA GLN A 89 6.16 -39.21 -16.55
C GLN A 89 6.50 -37.89 -17.25
N LEU A 90 7.24 -37.00 -16.58
CA LEU A 90 7.66 -35.72 -17.14
C LEU A 90 8.52 -35.93 -18.40
N MET A 91 9.55 -36.76 -18.34
CA MET A 91 10.41 -37.08 -19.49
C MET A 91 9.63 -37.66 -20.68
N ARG A 92 8.57 -38.46 -20.42
CA ARG A 92 7.71 -38.97 -21.50
C ARG A 92 6.87 -37.87 -22.14
N ILE A 93 6.35 -36.94 -21.33
CA ILE A 93 5.56 -35.81 -21.82
C ILE A 93 6.47 -34.86 -22.61
N GLU A 94 7.66 -34.53 -22.09
CA GLU A 94 8.67 -33.70 -22.77
C GLU A 94 9.06 -34.31 -24.12
N ARG A 95 9.41 -35.60 -24.16
CA ARG A 95 9.72 -36.26 -25.43
C ARG A 95 8.52 -36.29 -26.38
N GLY A 96 7.32 -36.55 -25.89
CA GLY A 96 6.10 -36.51 -26.70
C GLY A 96 5.83 -35.11 -27.27
N TYR A 97 6.13 -34.07 -26.49
CA TYR A 97 6.06 -32.68 -26.94
C TYR A 97 7.11 -32.41 -28.01
N ASP A 98 8.36 -32.82 -27.85
CA ASP A 98 9.43 -32.67 -28.85
C ASP A 98 9.12 -33.43 -30.15
N GLU A 99 8.58 -34.65 -30.06
CA GLU A 99 8.14 -35.46 -31.20
C GLU A 99 6.97 -34.79 -31.95
N ILE A 100 6.00 -34.22 -31.22
CA ILE A 100 4.89 -33.47 -31.82
C ILE A 100 5.43 -32.19 -32.44
N GLN A 101 6.25 -31.41 -31.75
CA GLN A 101 6.80 -30.14 -32.23
C GLN A 101 7.65 -30.32 -33.49
N SER A 102 8.48 -31.36 -33.54
CA SER A 102 9.25 -31.72 -34.74
C SER A 102 8.37 -32.29 -35.87
N GLY A 103 7.18 -32.81 -35.56
CA GLY A 103 6.17 -33.22 -36.52
C GLY A 103 5.26 -32.10 -37.02
N VAL A 104 5.07 -31.04 -36.22
CA VAL A 104 4.25 -29.87 -36.53
C VAL A 104 4.83 -29.06 -37.69
N GLU A 105 6.15 -29.10 -37.92
CA GLU A 105 6.78 -28.54 -39.13
C GLU A 105 6.28 -29.19 -40.44
N LYS A 106 5.57 -30.34 -40.38
CA LYS A 106 5.07 -31.08 -41.56
C LYS A 106 3.55 -31.23 -41.65
N SER A 107 2.78 -30.67 -40.71
CA SER A 107 1.32 -30.70 -40.77
C SER A 107 0.76 -29.36 -41.26
N ASN A 108 -0.11 -29.40 -42.27
CA ASN A 108 -0.96 -28.30 -42.76
C ASN A 108 -1.96 -27.76 -41.71
N TYR A 109 -1.60 -27.71 -40.43
CA TYR A 109 -2.25 -26.79 -39.52
C TYR A 109 -1.67 -25.43 -39.87
N GLU A 110 -2.37 -24.71 -40.75
CA GLU A 110 -2.34 -23.25 -40.69
C GLU A 110 -2.72 -22.92 -39.25
N TYR A 111 -1.70 -22.69 -38.42
CA TYR A 111 -1.85 -21.80 -37.30
C TYR A 111 -2.21 -20.49 -37.99
N GLU A 112 -3.50 -20.22 -38.13
CA GLU A 112 -3.94 -18.84 -38.05
C GLU A 112 -3.35 -18.41 -36.70
N GLU A 113 -2.24 -17.67 -36.75
CA GLU A 113 -2.01 -16.66 -35.72
C GLU A 113 -3.37 -15.99 -35.63
N VAL A 114 -4.12 -16.33 -34.59
CA VAL A 114 -5.23 -15.51 -34.17
C VAL A 114 -4.54 -14.17 -34.07
N GLU A 115 -4.79 -13.27 -35.04
CA GLU A 115 -4.37 -11.88 -34.98
C GLU A 115 -4.56 -11.53 -33.52
N ASP A 116 -3.50 -11.05 -32.86
CA ASP A 116 -3.56 -10.70 -31.45
C ASP A 116 -4.64 -9.65 -31.34
N ASP A 117 -5.87 -10.13 -31.17
CA ASP A 117 -7.06 -9.33 -31.27
C ASP A 117 -6.86 -8.44 -30.08
N ASP A 118 -6.82 -7.13 -30.33
CA ASP A 118 -6.68 -6.10 -29.31
C ASP A 118 -7.88 -6.14 -28.32
N SER A 119 -8.73 -7.17 -28.45
CA SER A 119 -9.76 -7.52 -27.51
C SER A 119 -9.16 -7.85 -26.14
N PRO A 120 -9.67 -7.20 -25.10
CA PRO A 120 -9.16 -7.36 -23.75
C PRO A 120 -9.35 -8.80 -23.25
N LYS A 121 -8.26 -9.43 -22.79
CA LYS A 121 -8.29 -10.79 -22.23
C LYS A 121 -8.39 -10.71 -20.71
N PHE A 122 -9.32 -11.47 -20.14
CA PHE A 122 -9.58 -11.51 -18.70
C PHE A 122 -9.36 -12.93 -18.16
N THR A 123 -8.54 -13.06 -17.12
CA THR A 123 -8.29 -14.34 -16.45
C THR A 123 -8.53 -14.21 -14.96
N ILE A 124 -9.32 -15.11 -14.38
CA ILE A 124 -9.53 -15.16 -12.92
C ILE A 124 -8.54 -16.16 -12.31
N LEU A 125 -7.69 -15.67 -11.42
CA LEU A 125 -6.77 -16.47 -10.62
C LEU A 125 -7.35 -16.66 -9.22
N LYS A 126 -7.42 -17.91 -8.78
CA LYS A 126 -7.78 -18.29 -7.41
C LYS A 126 -6.56 -18.81 -6.68
N GLU A 127 -6.52 -18.58 -5.38
CA GLU A 127 -5.42 -18.93 -4.47
C GLU A 127 -4.19 -18.03 -4.63
N ARG A 128 -3.65 -17.60 -3.49
CA ARG A 128 -2.49 -16.71 -3.39
C ARG A 128 -1.30 -17.16 -4.23
N VAL A 129 -1.00 -18.46 -4.20
CA VAL A 129 0.17 -19.02 -4.90
C VAL A 129 0.11 -18.75 -6.40
N ARG A 130 -1.09 -18.84 -7.01
CA ARG A 130 -1.22 -18.58 -8.46
C ARG A 130 -1.07 -17.10 -8.78
N ILE A 131 -1.59 -16.23 -7.91
CA ILE A 131 -1.50 -14.77 -8.06
C ILE A 131 -0.04 -14.34 -7.96
N LEU A 132 0.69 -14.84 -6.95
CA LEU A 132 2.12 -14.57 -6.76
C LEU A 132 2.96 -15.10 -7.93
N ASN A 133 2.70 -16.30 -8.43
CA ASN A 133 3.39 -16.82 -9.61
C ASN A 133 3.12 -15.97 -10.86
N ARG A 134 1.93 -15.37 -10.99
CA ARG A 134 1.65 -14.45 -12.10
C ARG A 134 2.39 -13.12 -11.91
N LEU A 135 2.44 -12.60 -10.69
CA LEU A 135 3.22 -11.40 -10.36
C LEU A 135 4.73 -11.60 -10.57
N GLU A 136 5.24 -12.79 -10.25
CA GLU A 136 6.64 -13.17 -10.51
C GLU A 136 6.96 -13.12 -12.01
N LYS A 137 6.13 -13.78 -12.83
CA LYS A 137 6.25 -13.71 -14.31
C LYS A 137 6.06 -12.30 -14.85
N MET A 138 5.16 -11.53 -14.24
CA MET A 138 4.93 -10.13 -14.60
C MET A 138 6.22 -9.32 -14.40
N ALA A 139 6.90 -9.48 -13.26
CA ALA A 139 8.16 -8.82 -12.96
C ALA A 139 9.32 -9.32 -13.85
N GLU A 140 9.37 -10.61 -14.19
CA GLU A 140 10.37 -11.17 -15.11
C GLU A 140 10.24 -10.59 -16.53
N ASN A 141 9.00 -10.37 -16.98
CA ASN A 141 8.69 -9.88 -18.32
C ASN A 141 8.54 -8.34 -18.41
N SER A 142 8.70 -7.62 -17.30
CA SER A 142 8.66 -6.15 -17.29
C SER A 142 9.81 -5.55 -18.08
N ASN A 143 9.50 -4.56 -18.92
CA ASN A 143 10.48 -3.84 -19.72
C ASN A 143 10.73 -2.42 -19.19
N GLU A 144 9.68 -1.70 -18.78
CA GLU A 144 9.78 -0.27 -18.47
C GLU A 144 9.35 0.06 -17.04
N ASP A 145 8.13 -0.34 -16.66
CA ASP A 145 7.50 0.08 -15.40
C ASP A 145 6.73 -1.07 -14.75
N LEU A 146 6.83 -1.19 -13.43
CA LEU A 146 6.02 -2.09 -12.63
C LEU A 146 5.59 -1.38 -11.36
N VAL A 147 4.27 -1.19 -11.21
CA VAL A 147 3.71 -0.61 -9.99
C VAL A 147 2.96 -1.67 -9.21
N ILE A 148 3.28 -1.82 -7.93
CA ILE A 148 2.70 -2.83 -7.04
C ILE A 148 1.99 -2.13 -5.90
N ILE A 149 0.74 -2.50 -5.65
CA ILE A 149 -0.09 -1.95 -4.58
C ILE A 149 -0.38 -3.04 -3.56
N VAL A 150 0.08 -2.84 -2.32
CA VAL A 150 -0.07 -3.82 -1.25
C VAL A 150 -0.74 -3.21 -0.02
N GLY A 151 -1.69 -3.95 0.54
CA GLY A 151 -2.27 -3.58 1.84
C GLY A 151 -1.32 -3.82 3.01
N ARG A 152 -1.82 -3.58 4.23
CA ARG A 152 -1.08 -3.62 5.51
C ARG A 152 -0.07 -4.77 5.68
N PHE A 153 -0.46 -5.96 5.25
CA PHE A 153 0.35 -7.18 5.37
C PHE A 153 0.75 -7.80 4.03
N GLY A 154 0.43 -7.16 2.90
CA GLY A 154 0.62 -7.70 1.56
C GLY A 154 2.09 -7.95 1.20
N ILE A 155 3.02 -7.27 1.86
CA ILE A 155 4.46 -7.49 1.70
C ILE A 155 4.93 -8.85 2.22
N LEU A 156 4.24 -9.45 3.20
CA LEU A 156 4.65 -10.72 3.79
C LEU A 156 4.58 -11.89 2.79
N PRO A 157 3.50 -12.07 2.02
CA PRO A 157 3.47 -13.01 0.90
C PRO A 157 4.60 -12.83 -0.11
N LEU A 158 4.97 -11.59 -0.45
CA LEU A 158 6.02 -11.31 -1.44
C LEU A 158 7.38 -11.82 -0.97
N PHE A 159 7.72 -11.63 0.31
CA PHE A 159 8.98 -12.12 0.90
C PHE A 159 8.99 -13.63 1.18
N ARG A 160 7.82 -14.24 1.41
CA ARG A 160 7.73 -15.69 1.59
C ARG A 160 7.75 -16.47 0.28
N SER A 161 7.38 -15.81 -0.81
CA SER A 161 7.46 -16.35 -2.16
C SER A 161 8.75 -15.90 -2.83
N GLY A 162 9.18 -16.59 -3.90
CA GLY A 162 10.31 -16.14 -4.71
C GLY A 162 10.09 -14.76 -5.34
N THR A 163 8.84 -14.28 -5.39
CA THR A 163 8.39 -13.04 -6.05
C THR A 163 9.24 -11.82 -5.72
N ILE A 164 9.60 -11.57 -4.45
CA ILE A 164 10.42 -10.40 -4.11
C ILE A 164 11.80 -10.45 -4.76
N THR A 165 12.34 -11.65 -4.98
CA THR A 165 13.61 -11.84 -5.68
C THR A 165 13.47 -11.40 -7.13
N SER A 166 12.43 -11.85 -7.83
CA SER A 166 12.18 -11.47 -9.23
C SER A 166 11.90 -9.97 -9.39
N ILE A 167 11.23 -9.34 -8.42
CA ILE A 167 11.04 -7.88 -8.37
C ILE A 167 12.40 -7.17 -8.21
N ASN A 168 13.23 -7.61 -7.26
CA ASN A 168 14.56 -7.04 -7.06
C ASN A 168 15.46 -7.21 -8.30
N GLU A 169 15.42 -8.37 -8.95
CA GLU A 169 16.16 -8.61 -10.20
C GLU A 169 15.63 -7.74 -11.33
N ALA A 170 14.31 -7.52 -11.44
CA ALA A 170 13.75 -6.61 -12.42
C ALA A 170 14.24 -5.17 -12.22
N SER A 171 14.33 -4.71 -10.97
CA SER A 171 14.87 -3.39 -10.68
C SER A 171 16.36 -3.28 -11.07
N LYS A 172 17.16 -4.33 -10.83
CA LYS A 172 18.56 -4.39 -11.29
C LYS A 172 18.71 -4.37 -12.81
N ARG A 173 17.72 -4.88 -13.56
CA ARG A 173 17.68 -4.79 -15.03
C ARG A 173 17.41 -3.36 -15.54
N GLY A 174 17.03 -2.44 -14.65
CA GLY A 174 16.71 -1.05 -14.99
C GLY A 174 15.21 -0.77 -15.14
N VAL A 175 14.34 -1.73 -14.79
CA VAL A 175 12.89 -1.50 -14.75
C VAL A 175 12.56 -0.54 -13.61
N ARG A 176 11.73 0.48 -13.88
CA ARG A 176 11.23 1.38 -12.84
C ARG A 176 10.21 0.62 -12.00
N ILE A 177 10.48 0.42 -10.72
CA ILE A 177 9.58 -0.29 -9.82
C ILE A 177 9.12 0.66 -8.72
N ARG A 178 7.80 0.71 -8.53
CA ARG A 178 7.14 1.54 -7.52
C ARG A 178 6.24 0.66 -6.67
N ILE A 179 6.34 0.81 -5.35
CA ILE A 179 5.50 0.08 -4.40
C ILE A 179 4.69 1.09 -3.59
N LEU A 180 3.37 1.03 -3.74
CA LEU A 180 2.42 1.77 -2.94
C LEU A 180 1.90 0.85 -1.84
N ALA A 181 2.15 1.20 -0.59
CA ALA A 181 1.94 0.31 0.55
C ALA A 181 1.19 0.98 1.70
N GLN A 182 0.34 0.21 2.37
CA GLN A 182 -0.11 0.60 3.71
C GLN A 182 0.94 0.09 4.72
N LEU A 183 1.79 0.98 5.22
CA LEU A 183 2.87 0.60 6.14
C LEU A 183 2.31 0.29 7.54
N ASP A 184 2.94 -0.66 8.22
CA ASP A 184 2.60 -1.05 9.59
C ASP A 184 3.89 -1.28 10.38
N LYS A 185 3.88 -0.92 11.67
CA LYS A 185 5.04 -1.08 12.58
C LYS A 185 5.62 -2.50 12.55
N ARG A 186 4.80 -3.53 12.30
CA ARG A 186 5.21 -4.95 12.25
C ARG A 186 5.84 -5.37 10.93
N THR A 187 5.53 -4.69 9.83
CA THR A 187 5.98 -5.05 8.48
C THR A 187 7.05 -4.12 7.92
N ILE A 188 7.30 -2.98 8.58
CA ILE A 188 8.19 -1.93 8.09
C ILE A 188 9.62 -2.40 7.76
N ARG A 189 10.14 -3.37 8.52
CA ARG A 189 11.47 -3.95 8.29
C ARG A 189 11.61 -4.60 6.92
N PHE A 190 10.54 -5.19 6.39
CA PHE A 190 10.60 -5.88 5.11
C PHE A 190 10.81 -4.89 3.96
N TYR A 191 10.28 -3.68 4.06
CA TYR A 191 10.51 -2.65 3.04
C TYR A 191 11.96 -2.15 3.00
N ARG A 192 12.70 -2.24 4.12
CA ARG A 192 14.14 -1.92 4.17
C ARG A 192 15.02 -2.97 3.49
N ASP A 193 14.53 -4.20 3.35
CA ASP A 193 15.26 -5.30 2.72
C ASP A 193 15.04 -5.36 1.19
N ILE A 194 14.27 -4.41 0.63
CA ILE A 194 14.02 -4.28 -0.81
C ILE A 194 15.19 -3.56 -1.49
N HIS A 195 15.40 -3.79 -2.78
CA HIS A 195 16.45 -3.12 -3.54
C HIS A 195 16.32 -1.59 -3.51
N GLU A 196 17.44 -0.87 -3.38
CA GLU A 196 17.49 0.59 -3.15
C GLU A 196 16.89 1.46 -4.27
N SER A 197 16.82 0.93 -5.50
CA SER A 197 16.20 1.61 -6.65
C SER A 197 14.69 1.50 -6.69
N ILE A 198 14.08 0.73 -5.79
CA ILE A 198 12.62 0.56 -5.72
C ILE A 198 12.05 1.68 -4.87
N GLU A 199 11.21 2.52 -5.47
CA GLU A 199 10.55 3.60 -4.74
C GLU A 199 9.38 3.02 -3.93
N VAL A 200 9.36 3.27 -2.63
CA VAL A 200 8.27 2.86 -1.73
C VAL A 200 7.57 4.10 -1.17
N ARG A 201 6.25 4.12 -1.25
CA ARG A 201 5.41 5.17 -0.63
C ARG A 201 4.28 4.58 0.20
N HIS A 202 3.85 5.35 1.19
CA HIS A 202 2.79 5.03 2.10
C HIS A 202 1.49 5.76 1.74
N SER A 203 0.39 5.02 1.64
CA SER A 203 -0.97 5.56 1.65
C SER A 203 -1.86 4.71 2.55
N ASP A 204 -2.84 5.35 3.20
CA ASP A 204 -3.88 4.67 3.96
C ASP A 204 -5.07 4.26 3.07
N ASP A 205 -5.31 5.00 1.98
CA ASP A 205 -6.40 4.79 1.04
C ASP A 205 -5.99 3.84 -0.09
N LEU A 206 -5.95 2.53 0.22
CA LEU A 206 -5.59 1.47 -0.72
C LEU A 206 -6.72 0.44 -0.87
N ASP A 207 -7.84 0.88 -1.41
CA ASP A 207 -9.01 0.03 -1.66
C ASP A 207 -8.76 -1.00 -2.78
N ALA A 208 -7.92 -0.65 -3.76
CA ALA A 208 -7.57 -1.51 -4.88
C ALA A 208 -6.11 -2.01 -4.77
N GLN A 209 -5.94 -3.25 -4.32
CA GLN A 209 -4.62 -3.92 -4.28
C GLN A 209 -4.36 -4.68 -5.58
N GLY A 210 -3.09 -4.79 -5.97
CA GLY A 210 -2.75 -5.35 -7.27
C GLY A 210 -1.37 -5.00 -7.79
N ALA A 211 -1.20 -5.14 -9.10
CA ALA A 211 -0.01 -4.71 -9.81
C ALA A 211 -0.36 -4.29 -11.24
N VAL A 212 0.38 -3.33 -11.78
CA VAL A 212 0.28 -2.86 -13.17
C VAL A 212 1.66 -2.95 -13.81
N ARG A 213 1.75 -3.63 -14.95
CA ARG A 213 2.98 -3.74 -15.75
C ARG A 213 2.87 -2.91 -17.02
N ASP A 214 3.83 -2.02 -17.19
CA ASP A 214 3.97 -1.13 -18.34
C ASP A 214 2.62 -0.43 -18.62
N GLN A 215 2.05 -0.65 -19.80
CA GLN A 215 0.70 -0.22 -20.17
C GLN A 215 -0.11 -1.37 -20.77
N ASN A 216 0.13 -2.62 -20.38
CA ASN A 216 -0.52 -3.77 -21.03
C ASN A 216 -1.23 -4.73 -20.08
N GLU A 217 -0.75 -4.88 -18.84
CA GLU A 217 -1.22 -5.95 -17.98
C GLU A 217 -1.49 -5.46 -16.56
N VAL A 218 -2.67 -5.80 -16.03
CA VAL A 218 -3.09 -5.47 -14.66
C VAL A 218 -3.48 -6.73 -13.91
N ILE A 219 -3.00 -6.87 -12.69
CA ILE A 219 -3.51 -7.80 -11.68
C ILE A 219 -4.30 -6.97 -10.67
N GLN A 220 -5.58 -7.24 -10.50
CA GLN A 220 -6.43 -6.59 -9.49
C GLN A 220 -6.98 -7.63 -8.52
N TYR A 221 -6.78 -7.42 -7.23
CA TYR A 221 -7.28 -8.32 -6.20
C TYR A 221 -8.79 -8.08 -6.02
N LEU A 222 -9.57 -9.15 -6.10
CA LEU A 222 -11.02 -9.12 -5.88
C LEU A 222 -11.37 -9.46 -4.44
N SER A 223 -10.61 -10.37 -3.84
CA SER A 223 -10.73 -10.76 -2.45
C SER A 223 -9.35 -11.13 -1.90
N SER A 224 -9.09 -10.69 -0.68
CA SER A 224 -7.86 -10.99 0.05
C SER A 224 -8.22 -11.67 1.36
N ASP A 225 -7.58 -12.79 1.66
CA ASP A 225 -7.68 -13.48 2.94
C ASP A 225 -7.00 -12.63 4.02
N GLU A 226 -7.70 -12.40 5.14
CA GLU A 226 -7.19 -11.65 6.29
C GLU A 226 -5.89 -12.23 6.84
N ASN A 227 -5.71 -13.55 6.70
CA ASN A 227 -4.49 -14.20 7.12
C ASN A 227 -3.37 -13.97 6.07
N PRO A 228 -2.34 -13.17 6.38
CA PRO A 228 -1.25 -12.92 5.44
C PRO A 228 -0.31 -14.14 5.32
N VAL A 229 -0.49 -15.18 6.14
CA VAL A 229 0.36 -16.36 6.16
C VAL A 229 -0.42 -17.61 5.75
N GLY A 230 0.08 -18.36 4.75
CA GLY A 230 -0.56 -19.58 4.25
C GLY A 230 -0.88 -19.53 2.75
N LYS A 231 -1.68 -20.49 2.27
CA LYS A 231 -2.01 -20.64 0.84
C LYS A 231 -3.04 -19.63 0.32
N GLY A 232 -3.67 -18.84 1.20
CA GLY A 232 -4.70 -17.85 0.85
C GLY A 232 -5.78 -18.45 -0.03
N LYS A 233 -6.53 -19.44 0.48
CA LYS A 233 -7.54 -20.18 -0.31
C LYS A 233 -8.67 -19.29 -0.81
N ASN A 234 -8.92 -18.20 -0.10
CA ASN A 234 -9.95 -17.22 -0.41
C ASN A 234 -9.42 -16.04 -1.24
N ASP A 235 -8.11 -16.03 -1.56
CA ASP A 235 -7.55 -15.00 -2.43
C ASP A 235 -8.04 -15.23 -3.86
N ALA A 236 -8.53 -14.17 -4.48
CA ALA A 236 -8.88 -14.14 -5.88
C ALA A 236 -8.40 -12.84 -6.52
N ALA A 237 -7.83 -12.93 -7.70
CA ALA A 237 -7.44 -11.78 -8.50
C ALA A 237 -7.94 -11.92 -9.94
N LEU A 238 -8.22 -10.78 -10.55
CA LEU A 238 -8.51 -10.62 -11.95
C LEU A 238 -7.24 -10.16 -12.65
N VAL A 239 -6.84 -10.87 -13.70
CA VAL A 239 -5.75 -10.47 -14.59
C VAL A 239 -6.39 -9.96 -15.86
N ILE A 240 -6.01 -8.74 -16.27
CA ILE A 240 -6.54 -8.05 -17.43
C ILE A 240 -5.38 -7.68 -18.33
N GLU A 241 -5.38 -8.21 -19.55
CA GLU A 241 -4.45 -7.84 -20.60
C GLU A 241 -5.20 -6.89 -21.54
N SER A 242 -4.99 -5.58 -21.33
CA SER A 242 -5.65 -4.51 -22.08
C SER A 242 -4.93 -3.19 -21.85
N SER A 243 -4.54 -2.53 -22.94
CA SER A 243 -3.84 -1.26 -22.88
C SER A 243 -4.67 -0.14 -22.27
N GLN A 244 -5.92 -0.01 -22.73
CA GLN A 244 -6.87 0.98 -22.23
C GLN A 244 -7.13 0.83 -20.73
N PHE A 245 -7.25 -0.41 -20.24
CA PHE A 245 -7.49 -0.66 -18.82
C PHE A 245 -6.24 -0.37 -17.98
N ALA A 246 -5.07 -0.78 -18.46
CA ALA A 246 -3.80 -0.51 -17.80
C ALA A 246 -3.51 0.99 -17.69
N GLU A 247 -3.80 1.77 -18.74
CA GLU A 247 -3.66 3.23 -18.73
C GLU A 247 -4.58 3.88 -17.68
N ASN A 248 -5.86 3.50 -17.65
CA ASN A 248 -6.81 4.01 -16.66
C ASN A 248 -6.37 3.69 -15.22
N GLN A 249 -5.93 2.45 -14.99
CA GLN A 249 -5.43 2.03 -13.68
C GLN A 249 -4.17 2.81 -13.29
N ARG A 250 -3.28 3.07 -14.25
CA ARG A 250 -2.07 3.86 -14.02
C ARG A 250 -2.40 5.30 -13.64
N ASN A 251 -3.33 5.95 -14.32
CA ASN A 251 -3.75 7.31 -14.01
C ASN A 251 -4.31 7.43 -12.58
N LEU A 252 -5.10 6.44 -12.15
CA LEU A 252 -5.58 6.36 -10.76
C LEU A 252 -4.41 6.19 -9.77
N ILE A 253 -3.44 5.34 -10.10
CA ILE A 253 -2.27 5.13 -9.27
C ILE A 253 -1.41 6.39 -9.16
N GLU A 254 -1.19 7.13 -10.25
CA GLU A 254 -0.41 8.38 -10.21
C GLU A 254 -1.07 9.42 -9.29
N ALA A 255 -2.40 9.55 -9.32
CA ALA A 255 -3.12 10.45 -8.42
C ALA A 255 -2.87 10.07 -6.94
N ILE A 256 -2.99 8.79 -6.59
CA ILE A 256 -2.71 8.32 -5.22
C ILE A 256 -1.23 8.48 -4.89
N TRP A 257 -0.34 8.26 -5.86
CA TRP A 257 1.11 8.38 -5.69
C TRP A 257 1.51 9.82 -5.33
N GLU A 258 0.92 10.83 -5.96
CA GLU A 258 1.19 12.25 -5.66
C GLU A 258 0.75 12.68 -4.26
N GLU A 259 -0.27 12.02 -3.71
CA GLU A 259 -0.75 12.25 -2.34
C GLU A 259 -0.03 11.39 -1.29
N SER A 260 0.59 10.29 -1.70
CA SER A 260 1.27 9.35 -0.82
C SER A 260 2.58 9.87 -0.22
N LEU A 261 2.91 9.37 0.97
CA LEU A 261 4.07 9.77 1.76
C LEU A 261 5.31 8.94 1.39
N PRO A 262 6.50 9.54 1.20
CA PRO A 262 7.74 8.79 1.03
C PRO A 262 8.03 7.83 2.18
N PHE A 263 8.65 6.68 1.87
CA PHE A 263 8.93 5.64 2.87
C PHE A 263 9.70 6.14 4.09
N GLU A 264 10.73 6.99 3.93
CA GLU A 264 11.51 7.49 5.07
C GLU A 264 10.66 8.34 6.02
N THR A 265 9.86 9.27 5.49
CA THR A 265 8.92 10.10 6.24
C THR A 265 7.90 9.25 6.99
N ALA A 266 7.29 8.29 6.29
CA ALA A 266 6.33 7.37 6.89
C ALA A 266 6.99 6.43 7.91
N SER A 267 8.23 5.97 7.66
CA SER A 267 8.99 5.15 8.59
C SER A 267 9.20 5.88 9.89
N ASN A 268 9.63 7.14 9.85
CA ASN A 268 9.83 7.95 11.05
C ASN A 268 8.52 8.16 11.82
N ARG A 269 7.37 8.31 11.13
CA ARG A 269 6.05 8.34 11.78
C ARG A 269 5.78 7.09 12.61
N PHE A 270 6.11 5.92 12.09
CA PHE A 270 5.87 4.64 12.76
C PHE A 270 6.95 4.25 13.79
N THR A 271 8.20 4.69 13.62
CA THR A 271 9.33 4.32 14.50
C THR A 271 9.71 5.38 15.53
N GLU A 272 9.63 6.67 15.17
CA GLU A 272 10.10 7.80 16.00
C GLU A 272 8.98 8.60 16.63
N GLU A 273 7.72 8.26 16.34
CA GLU A 273 6.56 8.89 16.99
C GLU A 273 6.40 10.38 16.69
N LYS A 274 6.90 10.82 15.52
CA LYS A 274 6.84 12.21 15.04
C LYS A 274 6.15 12.26 13.69
N ILE A 275 5.37 13.30 13.42
CA ILE A 275 4.64 13.38 12.18
C ILE A 275 5.36 14.36 11.23
N THR A 276 6.16 13.83 10.31
CA THR A 276 7.09 14.61 9.46
C THR A 276 6.55 14.94 8.06
N ASP A 277 5.25 14.79 7.84
CA ASP A 277 4.63 15.04 6.53
C ASP A 277 4.85 16.49 6.07
N PRO A 278 5.18 16.70 4.77
CA PRO A 278 5.38 18.04 4.24
C PRO A 278 4.06 18.81 4.19
N LEU A 279 4.06 20.05 4.67
CA LEU A 279 2.92 20.95 4.56
C LEU A 279 2.70 21.36 3.09
N LYS A 280 1.49 21.15 2.57
CA LYS A 280 1.09 21.59 1.23
C LYS A 280 0.56 23.02 1.31
N LEU A 281 1.23 23.94 0.62
CA LEU A 281 0.82 25.34 0.59
C LEU A 281 -0.25 25.51 -0.50
N THR A 282 -1.48 25.85 -0.09
CA THR A 282 -2.57 26.16 -1.00
C THR A 282 -2.51 27.63 -1.39
N LEU A 283 -2.33 27.91 -2.68
CA LEU A 283 -2.38 29.26 -3.23
C LEU A 283 -3.82 29.60 -3.59
N ASN A 284 -4.25 30.85 -3.33
CA ASN A 284 -5.60 31.32 -3.66
C ASN A 284 -5.89 31.18 -5.17
N GLU A 285 -7.17 31.01 -5.51
CA GLU A 285 -7.66 30.92 -6.89
C GLU A 285 -7.32 32.16 -7.74
N GLY A 286 -7.30 32.01 -9.06
CA GLY A 286 -7.04 33.09 -10.03
C GLY A 286 -5.74 32.95 -10.84
N SER A 287 -5.54 33.84 -11.82
CA SER A 287 -4.35 33.82 -12.68
C SER A 287 -3.12 34.37 -11.94
N PHE A 288 -2.09 33.55 -11.75
CA PHE A 288 -0.81 34.00 -11.19
C PHE A 288 -0.17 35.11 -12.03
N LEU A 289 -0.41 35.12 -13.34
CA LEU A 289 0.10 36.15 -14.23
C LEU A 289 -0.58 37.50 -13.96
N GLU A 290 -1.89 37.51 -13.71
CA GLU A 290 -2.62 38.74 -13.35
C GLU A 290 -2.18 39.24 -11.98
N LYS A 291 -2.07 38.35 -10.99
CA LYS A 291 -1.55 38.72 -9.66
C LYS A 291 -0.16 39.34 -9.72
N ILE A 292 0.75 38.76 -10.50
CA ILE A 292 2.09 39.33 -10.72
C ILE A 292 2.02 40.67 -11.44
N ARG A 293 1.10 40.85 -12.40
CA ARG A 293 0.90 42.13 -13.09
C ARG A 293 0.41 43.22 -12.13
N ASP A 294 -0.58 42.90 -11.30
CA ASP A 294 -1.12 43.83 -10.31
C ASP A 294 -0.06 44.24 -9.28
N VAL A 295 0.66 43.25 -8.75
CA VAL A 295 1.74 43.45 -7.77
C VAL A 295 2.90 44.26 -8.35
N LEU A 296 3.24 44.05 -9.63
CA LEU A 296 4.28 44.80 -10.34
C LEU A 296 3.77 46.11 -10.95
N MET A 297 2.48 46.43 -10.80
CA MET A 297 1.81 47.58 -11.41
C MET A 297 2.04 47.66 -12.93
N ILE A 298 1.97 46.51 -13.61
CA ILE A 298 2.13 46.42 -15.07
C ILE A 298 0.76 46.69 -15.70
N GLU A 299 0.65 47.73 -16.52
CA GLU A 299 -0.58 48.06 -17.25
C GLU A 299 -1.03 46.88 -18.14
N ALA A 300 -2.35 46.66 -18.18
CA ALA A 300 -2.96 45.49 -18.85
C ALA A 300 -2.80 45.51 -20.38
N GLU A 301 -2.70 46.70 -20.97
CA GLU A 301 -2.55 46.92 -22.39
C GLU A 301 -1.06 47.13 -22.73
N ILE A 302 -0.49 46.15 -23.43
CA ILE A 302 0.76 46.39 -24.16
C ILE A 302 0.38 47.31 -25.33
N PRO A 303 1.08 48.44 -25.56
CA PRO A 303 0.77 49.31 -26.69
C PRO A 303 0.72 48.50 -28.00
N GLU A 304 -0.42 48.53 -28.71
CA GLU A 304 -0.59 47.82 -29.99
C GLU A 304 0.25 48.46 -31.11
N ASP A 305 0.60 49.73 -30.96
CA ASP A 305 1.51 50.43 -31.86
C ASP A 305 2.97 50.22 -31.42
N ASP A 306 3.82 49.81 -32.37
CA ASP A 306 5.27 49.75 -32.21
C ASP A 306 5.78 51.11 -31.72
N THR A 307 6.04 51.22 -30.42
CA THR A 307 6.66 52.42 -29.86
C THR A 307 8.01 52.65 -30.56
N PRO A 308 8.25 53.83 -31.16
CA PRO A 308 9.51 54.10 -31.86
C PRO A 308 10.69 53.82 -30.94
N PHE A 309 11.69 53.09 -31.45
CA PHE A 309 12.87 52.70 -30.68
C PHE A 309 13.49 53.93 -29.97
N ASN A 310 13.39 53.94 -28.64
CA ASN A 310 13.94 54.99 -27.80
C ASN A 310 15.19 54.45 -27.09
N ILE A 311 16.36 54.93 -27.52
CA ILE A 311 17.65 54.49 -26.99
C ILE A 311 17.80 54.80 -25.50
N ASN A 312 17.17 55.87 -25.00
CA ASN A 312 17.21 56.24 -23.59
C ASN A 312 16.34 55.31 -22.75
N SER A 313 15.15 54.95 -23.23
CA SER A 313 14.29 53.95 -22.58
C SER A 313 14.94 52.58 -22.56
N PHE A 314 15.54 52.14 -23.67
CA PHE A 314 16.26 50.86 -23.76
C PHE A 314 17.44 50.78 -22.78
N LEU A 315 18.22 51.85 -22.66
CA LEU A 315 19.34 51.92 -21.71
C LEU A 315 18.85 52.00 -20.24
N ALA A 316 17.71 52.62 -19.97
CA ALA A 316 17.12 52.70 -18.63
C ALA A 316 16.48 51.37 -18.18
N SER A 317 15.77 50.66 -19.06
CA SER A 317 15.08 49.40 -18.73
C SER A 317 16.01 48.27 -18.31
N GLY A 318 17.26 48.28 -18.77
CA GLY A 318 18.27 47.28 -18.39
C GLY A 318 18.96 47.54 -17.05
N LEU A 319 18.82 48.74 -16.47
CA LEU A 319 19.52 49.18 -15.26
C LEU A 319 18.60 49.44 -14.07
N GLU A 320 17.30 49.67 -14.30
CA GLU A 320 16.35 49.99 -13.25
C GLU A 320 15.50 48.77 -12.85
N ILE A 321 15.75 48.24 -11.66
CA ILE A 321 14.78 47.35 -10.99
C ILE A 321 13.53 48.18 -10.76
N SER A 322 12.39 47.74 -11.32
CA SER A 322 11.07 48.36 -11.08
C SER A 322 10.90 48.70 -9.60
N ASP A 323 10.45 49.92 -9.30
CA ASP A 323 10.25 50.35 -7.92
C ASP A 323 9.26 49.46 -7.17
N ALA A 324 8.34 48.80 -7.88
CA ALA A 324 7.48 47.74 -7.34
C ALA A 324 8.30 46.51 -6.88
N ARG A 325 9.31 46.08 -7.65
CA ARG A 325 10.23 45.00 -7.24
C ARG A 325 11.11 45.38 -6.05
N LYS A 326 11.57 46.63 -5.96
CA LYS A 326 12.32 47.11 -4.78
C LYS A 326 11.45 47.10 -3.53
N LYS A 327 10.18 47.53 -3.64
CA LYS A 327 9.19 47.48 -2.54
C LYS A 327 8.87 46.03 -2.13
N LEU A 328 8.74 45.11 -3.08
CA LEU A 328 8.55 43.68 -2.78
C LEU A 328 9.75 43.08 -2.03
N ASN A 329 10.97 43.37 -2.47
CA ASN A 329 12.18 42.91 -1.77
C ASN A 329 12.32 43.49 -0.35
N GLN A 330 11.69 44.64 -0.07
CA GLN A 330 11.69 45.26 1.26
C GLN A 330 10.46 44.85 2.11
N GLY A 331 9.41 44.34 1.48
CA GLY A 331 8.05 44.20 2.02
C GLY A 331 7.77 42.99 2.93
N GLY A 332 8.79 42.22 3.33
CA GLY A 332 8.66 41.16 4.34
C GLY A 332 7.53 40.14 4.08
N ILE A 333 6.96 39.59 5.15
CA ILE A 333 5.92 38.54 5.13
C ILE A 333 4.62 39.01 4.44
N GLY A 334 4.24 40.29 4.57
CA GLY A 334 3.03 40.83 3.93
C GLY A 334 3.10 40.83 2.39
N SER A 335 4.29 40.73 1.79
CA SER A 335 4.43 40.56 0.34
C SER A 335 3.95 39.19 -0.15
N LEU A 336 3.92 38.16 0.71
CA LEU A 336 3.44 36.82 0.37
C LEU A 336 1.91 36.80 0.22
N GLU A 337 1.20 37.55 1.05
CA GLU A 337 -0.25 37.78 0.95
C GLU A 337 -0.63 38.37 -0.42
N ALA A 338 0.19 39.28 -0.94
CA ALA A 338 -0.02 39.89 -2.26
C ALA A 338 0.09 38.89 -3.42
N PHE A 339 0.81 37.78 -3.25
CA PHE A 339 0.85 36.67 -4.22
C PHE A 339 -0.31 35.68 -4.05
N GLY A 340 -1.23 35.94 -3.11
CA GLY A 340 -2.35 35.08 -2.81
C GLY A 340 -1.99 33.90 -1.90
N ILE A 341 -0.96 34.03 -1.07
CA ILE A 341 -0.67 33.08 0.01
C ILE A 341 -1.50 33.49 1.22
N ASP A 342 -2.46 32.66 1.63
CA ASP A 342 -3.21 32.87 2.87
C ASP A 342 -2.34 32.48 4.07
N LEU A 343 -1.71 33.49 4.67
CA LEU A 343 -0.83 33.35 5.84
C LEU A 343 -1.58 32.84 7.08
N ALA A 344 -2.86 33.19 7.26
CA ALA A 344 -3.64 32.70 8.40
C ALA A 344 -3.95 31.20 8.26
N SER A 345 -4.34 30.76 7.06
CA SER A 345 -4.53 29.34 6.78
C SER A 345 -3.23 28.54 6.95
N LEU A 346 -2.10 29.07 6.46
CA LEU A 346 -0.79 28.44 6.60
C LEU A 346 -0.41 28.28 8.08
N MET A 347 -0.50 29.35 8.87
CA MET A 347 -0.15 29.30 10.30
C MET A 347 -1.07 28.34 11.06
N ARG A 348 -2.35 28.30 10.72
CA ARG A 348 -3.28 27.34 11.29
C ARG A 348 -2.97 25.89 10.92
N GLN A 349 -2.52 25.61 9.69
CA GLN A 349 -2.07 24.26 9.31
C GLN A 349 -0.82 23.84 10.10
N VAL A 350 0.14 24.75 10.30
CA VAL A 350 1.30 24.51 11.17
C VAL A 350 0.83 24.25 12.60
N GLY A 351 -0.12 25.03 13.10
CA GLY A 351 -0.69 24.89 14.43
C GLY A 351 -1.34 23.52 14.61
N ASN A 352 -2.25 23.16 13.70
CA ASN A 352 -2.92 21.85 13.70
C ASN A 352 -1.91 20.72 13.76
N ARG A 353 -0.82 20.82 13.01
CA ARG A 353 0.24 19.82 13.01
C ARG A 353 0.95 19.70 14.35
N VAL A 354 1.33 20.82 14.96
CA VAL A 354 1.93 20.84 16.30
C VAL A 354 0.95 20.25 17.33
N GLY A 355 -0.33 20.56 17.21
CA GLY A 355 -1.39 19.99 18.04
C GLY A 355 -1.53 18.47 17.90
N GLU A 356 -1.55 17.96 16.67
CA GLU A 356 -1.58 16.52 16.39
C GLU A 356 -0.36 15.81 17.00
N GLU A 357 0.84 16.37 16.87
CA GLU A 357 2.05 15.83 17.46
C GLU A 357 2.01 15.83 18.99
N LEU A 358 1.51 16.91 19.59
CA LEU A 358 1.30 16.99 21.03
C LEU A 358 0.34 15.87 21.49
N ALA A 359 -0.82 15.74 20.85
CA ALA A 359 -1.79 14.70 21.19
C ALA A 359 -1.22 13.28 20.99
N PHE A 360 -0.42 13.09 19.94
CA PHE A 360 0.26 11.83 19.68
C PHE A 360 1.29 11.49 20.76
N SER A 361 2.04 12.47 21.26
CA SER A 361 2.99 12.29 22.36
C SER A 361 2.30 11.91 23.68
N LEU A 362 1.08 12.41 23.89
CA LEU A 362 0.24 12.16 25.07
C LEU A 362 -0.67 10.93 24.94
N ARG A 363 -0.54 10.14 23.87
CA ARG A 363 -1.43 8.98 23.60
C ARG A 363 -1.41 7.88 24.67
N GLY A 364 -0.42 7.89 25.57
CA GLY A 364 -0.33 6.97 26.71
C GLY A 364 -1.32 7.28 27.83
N ILE A 365 -2.01 8.41 27.76
CA ILE A 365 -3.02 8.85 28.72
C ILE A 365 -4.40 8.41 28.24
N ASP A 366 -5.01 7.47 28.96
CA ASP A 366 -6.34 6.94 28.64
C ASP A 366 -7.46 7.87 29.16
N GLN A 367 -7.24 8.58 30.27
CA GLN A 367 -8.24 9.42 30.91
C GLN A 367 -8.36 10.80 30.24
N GLU A 368 -9.58 11.21 29.86
CA GLU A 368 -9.82 12.45 29.12
C GLU A 368 -9.39 13.71 29.88
N ILE A 369 -9.72 13.79 31.18
CA ILE A 369 -9.37 14.95 32.01
C ILE A 369 -7.84 15.05 32.19
N GLU A 370 -7.16 13.92 32.32
CA GLU A 370 -5.70 13.87 32.47
C GLU A 370 -5.01 14.34 31.18
N PHE A 371 -5.54 13.91 30.01
CA PHE A 371 -5.06 14.39 28.72
C PHE A 371 -5.22 15.90 28.55
N LEU A 372 -6.40 16.44 28.91
CA LEU A 372 -6.67 17.87 28.82
C LEU A 372 -5.78 18.68 29.78
N ASN A 373 -5.58 18.20 31.01
CA ASN A 373 -4.68 18.87 31.97
C ASN A 373 -3.24 18.93 31.47
N GLU A 374 -2.70 17.82 30.96
CA GLU A 374 -1.35 17.79 30.41
C GLU A 374 -1.23 18.73 29.20
N MET A 375 -2.24 18.77 28.31
CA MET A 375 -2.28 19.73 27.20
C MET A 375 -2.27 21.18 27.70
N MET A 376 -3.03 21.50 28.75
CA MET A 376 -3.07 22.84 29.36
C MET A 376 -1.74 23.21 30.00
N ASP A 377 -1.09 22.28 30.70
CA ASP A 377 0.23 22.49 31.28
C ASP A 377 1.28 22.79 30.20
N TRP A 378 1.24 22.08 29.06
CA TRP A 378 2.10 22.38 27.91
C TRP A 378 1.84 23.78 27.33
N TRP A 379 0.56 24.16 27.21
CA TRP A 379 0.14 25.46 26.71
C TRP A 379 0.62 26.62 27.59
N GLU A 380 0.40 26.51 28.90
CA GLU A 380 0.84 27.51 29.87
C GLU A 380 2.36 27.55 29.99
N HIS A 381 3.04 26.40 29.98
CA HIS A 381 4.51 26.33 30.02
C HIS A 381 5.16 26.99 28.80
N ALA A 382 4.54 26.85 27.62
CA ALA A 382 4.97 27.52 26.40
C ALA A 382 4.65 29.03 26.37
N GLY A 383 3.87 29.53 27.33
CA GLY A 383 3.50 30.94 27.43
C GLY A 383 2.50 31.41 26.38
N LEU A 384 1.66 30.50 25.86
CA LEU A 384 0.73 30.78 24.75
C LEU A 384 -0.58 31.43 25.22
N GLY A 385 -0.85 31.43 26.53
CA GLY A 385 -2.02 32.05 27.15
C GLY A 385 -2.54 31.20 28.29
N THR A 386 -3.81 31.37 28.64
CA THR A 386 -4.49 30.56 29.66
C THR A 386 -5.64 29.80 29.03
N LEU A 387 -5.76 28.52 29.39
CA LEU A 387 -6.89 27.67 29.04
C LEU A 387 -7.75 27.47 30.28
N SER A 388 -9.05 27.68 30.16
CA SER A 388 -10.00 27.33 31.21
C SER A 388 -11.08 26.42 30.66
N TYR A 389 -11.56 25.50 31.51
CA TYR A 389 -12.71 24.68 31.18
C TYR A 389 -13.91 25.03 32.06
N GLU A 390 -15.08 25.16 31.44
CA GLU A 390 -16.35 25.35 32.12
C GLU A 390 -17.28 24.18 31.81
N LEU A 391 -18.04 23.75 32.82
CA LEU A 391 -19.02 22.66 32.74
C LEU A 391 -20.42 23.26 32.86
N GLU A 392 -20.98 23.83 31.79
CA GLU A 392 -22.41 24.20 31.74
C GLU A 392 -22.86 24.62 30.32
N PRO A 393 -23.90 24.01 29.70
CA PRO A 393 -24.39 22.62 29.82
C PRO A 393 -23.55 21.59 29.04
N GLU A 394 -22.51 22.04 28.31
CA GLU A 394 -21.54 21.24 27.56
C GLU A 394 -20.13 21.55 28.07
N PHE A 395 -19.15 20.68 27.80
CA PHE A 395 -17.75 20.93 28.21
C PHE A 395 -17.13 21.90 27.21
N HIS A 396 -16.56 23.00 27.70
CA HIS A 396 -16.03 24.05 26.84
C HIS A 396 -14.60 24.40 27.22
N ILE A 397 -13.71 24.51 26.22
CA ILE A 397 -12.35 25.05 26.40
C ILE A 397 -12.34 26.48 25.89
N ASN A 398 -12.09 27.43 26.79
CA ASN A 398 -11.91 28.83 26.46
C ASN A 398 -10.43 29.11 26.23
N VAL A 399 -10.10 29.62 25.04
CA VAL A 399 -8.75 30.01 24.65
C VAL A 399 -8.65 31.52 24.71
N GLN A 400 -7.81 32.03 25.61
CA GLN A 400 -7.46 33.44 25.68
C GLN A 400 -6.04 33.63 25.12
N PHE A 401 -5.92 34.32 23.99
CA PHE A 401 -4.63 34.57 23.33
C PHE A 401 -3.89 35.74 23.99
N THR A 402 -2.56 35.68 23.93
CA THR A 402 -1.67 36.74 24.46
C THR A 402 -1.59 37.96 23.53
N GLU A 403 -1.79 37.79 22.22
CA GLU A 403 -1.75 38.85 21.20
C GLU A 403 -3.08 38.98 20.44
N LEU A 404 -3.45 40.22 20.08
CA LEU A 404 -4.71 40.54 19.40
C LEU A 404 -4.66 40.17 17.90
N PRO A 405 -5.78 39.72 17.29
CA PRO A 405 -5.82 39.29 15.88
C PRO A 405 -5.54 40.37 14.83
N GLU A 406 -5.61 41.65 15.19
CA GLU A 406 -5.47 42.78 14.26
C GLU A 406 -4.09 43.44 14.36
N GLY A 407 -3.23 43.14 13.37
CA GLY A 407 -1.94 43.81 13.16
C GLY A 407 -1.34 43.46 11.79
N GLU A 408 -0.42 44.30 11.26
CA GLU A 408 0.32 44.05 10.01
C GLU A 408 1.38 42.92 10.14
N GLY A 409 1.30 42.11 11.19
CA GLY A 409 2.23 41.05 11.53
C GLY A 409 1.79 39.68 11.04
N LEU A 410 2.63 38.68 11.27
CA LEU A 410 2.32 37.28 10.99
C LEU A 410 1.17 36.83 11.92
N PRO A 411 0.12 36.14 11.44
CA PRO A 411 -1.07 35.82 12.23
C PRO A 411 -0.80 34.68 13.21
N ILE A 412 -0.07 34.98 14.30
CA ILE A 412 0.35 34.01 15.33
C ILE A 412 -0.88 33.45 16.08
N TRP A 413 -1.92 34.26 16.27
CA TRP A 413 -3.19 33.79 16.83
C TRP A 413 -3.78 32.59 16.07
N ALA A 414 -3.55 32.50 14.75
CA ALA A 414 -4.04 31.39 13.93
C ALA A 414 -3.23 30.11 14.15
N LEU A 415 -1.93 30.25 14.44
CA LEU A 415 -1.06 29.14 14.87
C LEU A 415 -1.53 28.62 16.22
N ASP A 416 -1.64 29.51 17.20
CA ASP A 416 -2.01 29.18 18.57
C ASP A 416 -3.37 28.48 18.60
N ASP A 417 -4.36 29.04 17.90
CA ASP A 417 -5.68 28.43 17.74
C ASP A 417 -5.62 27.06 17.07
N GLY A 418 -4.78 26.91 16.04
CA GLY A 418 -4.58 25.64 15.34
C GLY A 418 -3.98 24.56 16.23
N ILE A 419 -3.07 24.90 17.17
CA ILE A 419 -2.49 23.92 18.10
C ILE A 419 -3.58 23.24 18.94
N ILE A 420 -4.52 24.02 19.46
CA ILE A 420 -5.65 23.49 20.23
C ILE A 420 -6.55 22.63 19.35
N GLU A 421 -6.93 23.12 18.18
CA GLU A 421 -7.79 22.39 17.24
C GLU A 421 -7.17 21.06 16.81
N GLY A 422 -5.90 21.05 16.44
CA GLY A 422 -5.17 19.85 16.03
C GLY A 422 -5.09 18.82 17.14
N ALA A 423 -4.79 19.25 18.38
CA ALA A 423 -4.72 18.34 19.52
C ALA A 423 -6.09 17.70 19.85
N LEU A 424 -7.16 18.50 19.82
CA LEU A 424 -8.52 18.03 20.07
C LEU A 424 -9.02 17.11 18.96
N LYS A 425 -8.84 17.46 17.69
CA LYS A 425 -9.25 16.60 16.55
C LYS A 425 -8.50 15.28 16.49
N ALA A 426 -7.21 15.28 16.86
CA ALA A 426 -6.42 14.06 16.94
C ALA A 426 -6.90 13.12 18.06
N ARG A 427 -7.33 13.67 19.20
CA ARG A 427 -7.89 12.89 20.32
C ARG A 427 -9.34 12.45 20.06
N TYR A 428 -10.14 13.30 19.44
CA TYR A 428 -11.57 13.13 19.19
C TYR A 428 -11.85 13.21 17.68
N PRO A 429 -11.61 12.12 16.93
CA PRO A 429 -11.81 12.10 15.49
C PRO A 429 -13.30 12.20 15.12
N GLU A 430 -13.57 12.75 13.94
CA GLU A 430 -14.94 12.89 13.42
C GLU A 430 -15.66 11.53 13.33
N GLY A 431 -16.84 11.43 13.95
CA GLY A 431 -17.62 10.20 14.05
C GLY A 431 -17.37 9.37 15.32
N GLY A 432 -16.54 9.85 16.25
CA GLY A 432 -16.38 9.29 17.60
C GLY A 432 -17.45 9.72 18.60
N ASP A 433 -17.27 9.33 19.88
CA ASP A 433 -18.21 9.61 20.98
C ASP A 433 -18.24 11.10 21.41
N VAL A 434 -17.27 11.90 20.97
CA VAL A 434 -17.16 13.33 21.30
C VAL A 434 -17.01 14.14 20.02
N ALA A 435 -17.91 15.10 19.82
CA ALA A 435 -17.84 16.06 18.72
C ALA A 435 -17.20 17.37 19.18
N VAL A 436 -16.24 17.88 18.41
CA VAL A 436 -15.55 19.15 18.67
C VAL A 436 -16.14 20.24 17.78
N HIS A 437 -16.79 21.25 18.37
CA HIS A 437 -17.32 22.41 17.66
C HIS A 437 -16.58 23.69 18.06
N ARG A 438 -16.06 24.43 17.08
CA ARG A 438 -15.33 25.68 17.31
C ARG A 438 -16.25 26.88 17.10
N GLU A 439 -16.36 27.74 18.11
CA GLU A 439 -17.12 28.98 18.10
C GLU A 439 -16.19 30.19 18.35
N VAL A 440 -16.31 31.24 17.52
CA VAL A 440 -15.54 32.49 17.69
C VAL A 440 -16.44 33.51 18.35
N ILE A 441 -16.20 33.80 19.64
CA ILE A 441 -17.17 34.52 20.47
C ILE A 441 -16.94 36.04 20.49
N SER A 442 -15.71 36.54 20.30
CA SER A 442 -15.51 37.99 20.17
C SER A 442 -14.25 38.41 19.40
N LYS A 443 -14.38 39.53 18.66
CA LYS A 443 -13.28 40.28 18.04
C LYS A 443 -12.75 41.46 18.89
N ASP A 444 -13.27 41.70 20.10
CA ASP A 444 -12.72 42.69 21.07
C ASP A 444 -13.46 42.56 22.44
N PRO A 445 -12.85 42.63 23.65
CA PRO A 445 -11.47 42.93 23.99
C PRO A 445 -10.61 41.74 24.46
N GLU A 446 -11.14 40.51 24.42
CA GLU A 446 -10.45 39.34 25.00
C GLU A 446 -10.15 38.20 24.01
N ALA A 447 -10.42 38.40 22.70
CA ALA A 447 -10.16 37.42 21.63
C ALA A 447 -10.40 35.96 22.08
N LEU A 448 -11.61 35.69 22.60
CA LEU A 448 -11.98 34.38 23.14
C LEU A 448 -12.44 33.48 21.99
N HIS A 449 -11.66 32.43 21.73
CA HIS A 449 -12.13 31.28 20.96
C HIS A 449 -12.62 30.20 21.92
N LYS A 450 -13.72 29.55 21.56
CA LYS A 450 -14.36 28.53 22.38
C LYS A 450 -14.45 27.22 21.61
N TYR A 451 -13.94 26.14 22.20
CA TYR A 451 -14.09 24.78 21.69
C TYR A 451 -15.12 24.05 22.55
N ASN A 452 -16.26 23.72 21.95
CA ASN A 452 -17.32 22.96 22.57
C ASN A 452 -17.10 21.46 22.31
N LEU A 453 -16.96 20.69 23.38
CA LEU A 453 -16.83 19.23 23.39
C LEU A 453 -18.20 18.65 23.76
N ILE A 454 -18.91 18.17 22.74
CA ILE A 454 -20.25 17.59 22.88
C ILE A 454 -20.09 16.07 22.96
N MET A 455 -20.33 15.51 24.14
CA MET A 455 -20.36 14.05 24.33
C MET A 455 -21.71 13.50 23.86
N ALA A 456 -21.69 12.42 23.06
CA ALA A 456 -22.88 11.75 22.53
C ALA A 456 -23.57 10.83 23.55
#